data_AF-A0A9Q0H357-F1
#
_entry.id   AF-A0A9Q0H357-F1
#
_cell.length_a   1.000
_cell.length_b   1.000
_cell.length_c   1.000
_cell.angle_alpha   90.00
_cell.angle_beta   90.00
_cell.angle_gamma   90.00
#
_symmetry.space_group_name_H-M   'P 1'
#
loop_
_entity.id
_entity.type
_entity.pdbx_description
1 polymer ?
#
loop_
_entity_poly.entity_id
_entity_poly.type
_entity_poly.pdbx_seq_one_letter_code
_entity_poly.pdbx_strand_id
1 'polypeptide(L)'
;MRRRPGIGGLQTAAATRDQYRLVGENVARIKTDLMKEQLATFRSQLEDFARKHKNDIRKNPTFRSQFHEMCAKVGVDPLASNKGFWAELLGIGDFYYELGVQIVDICLATRSLNGGLINLQELCNLLCQKRKAARESVTEDDCLRAISKLKVLGSGFEVISVGKKKLVRSVPTELNKDHNEILDMAQGQGYVTVEEVKRRLSWSSGRAIDALETLLEEGLAMIDDGHKDGKRRYWFPCVSFVTTS
;
A
#
# COMPACT_ATOMS: atom_id res chain seq x y z
N MET A 1 20.26 48.62 50.28
CA MET A 1 21.16 48.73 49.12
C MET A 1 21.28 47.37 48.43
N ARG A 2 20.70 47.22 47.24
CA ARG A 2 20.77 45.98 46.43
C ARG A 2 22.04 46.05 45.58
N ARG A 3 23.08 45.28 45.93
CA ARG A 3 24.35 45.24 45.18
C ARG A 3 24.07 44.79 43.75
N ARG A 4 24.41 45.63 42.76
CA ARG A 4 24.31 45.28 41.34
C ARG A 4 25.24 44.09 41.04
N PRO A 5 24.81 43.09 40.25
CA PRO A 5 25.69 42.01 39.82
C PRO A 5 26.93 42.61 39.13
N GLY A 6 28.13 42.24 39.58
CA GLY A 6 29.38 42.70 38.98
C GLY A 6 29.60 42.09 37.60
N ILE A 7 30.18 42.87 36.68
CA ILE A 7 30.48 42.47 35.29
C ILE A 7 31.29 41.16 35.23
N GLY A 8 32.18 40.93 36.18
CA GLY A 8 32.93 39.66 36.28
C GLY A 8 32.03 38.44 36.53
N GLY A 9 30.95 38.55 37.30
CA GLY A 9 30.00 37.46 37.51
C GLY A 9 29.19 37.12 36.25
N LEU A 10 28.90 38.13 35.41
CA LEU A 10 28.27 37.93 34.10
C LEU A 10 29.22 37.27 33.11
N GLN A 11 30.51 37.63 33.11
CA GLN A 11 31.53 37.00 32.28
C GLN A 11 31.79 35.54 32.68
N THR A 12 31.89 35.26 33.98
CA THR A 12 32.02 33.87 34.48
C THR A 12 30.76 33.05 34.17
N ALA A 13 29.57 33.62 34.31
CA ALA A 13 28.33 32.93 33.94
C ALA A 13 28.25 32.63 32.43
N ALA A 14 28.70 33.57 31.58
CA ALA A 14 28.77 33.37 30.14
C ALA A 14 29.78 32.27 29.76
N ALA A 15 30.99 32.30 30.33
CA ALA A 15 32.02 31.30 30.10
C ALA A 15 31.58 29.89 30.52
N THR A 16 30.93 29.79 31.70
CA THR A 16 30.36 28.52 32.18
C THR A 16 29.25 28.01 31.25
N ARG A 17 28.39 28.90 30.73
CA ARG A 17 27.34 28.53 29.76
C ARG A 17 27.94 28.00 28.45
N ASP A 18 28.98 28.64 27.94
CA ASP A 18 29.67 28.19 26.73
C ASP A 18 30.39 26.85 26.93
N GLN A 19 30.98 26.62 28.11
CA GLN A 19 31.57 25.34 28.45
C GLN A 19 30.51 24.22 28.51
N TYR A 20 29.35 24.46 29.14
CA TYR A 20 28.24 23.51 29.12
C TYR A 20 27.70 23.26 27.71
N ARG A 21 27.65 24.28 26.85
CA ARG A 21 27.26 24.14 25.45
C ARG A 21 28.23 23.23 24.68
N LEU A 22 29.54 23.46 24.80
CA LEU A 22 30.57 22.64 24.17
C LEU A 22 30.54 21.18 24.65
N VAL A 23 30.33 20.95 25.95
CA VAL A 23 30.15 19.60 26.49
C VAL A 23 28.87 18.98 25.93
N GLY A 24 27.77 19.73 25.85
CA GLY A 24 26.52 19.27 25.25
C GLY A 24 26.66 18.88 23.78
N GLU A 25 27.33 19.71 22.98
CA GLU A 25 27.66 19.45 21.57
C GLU A 25 28.54 18.20 21.41
N ASN A 26 29.56 18.04 22.28
CA ASN A 26 30.42 16.84 22.28
C ASN A 26 29.64 15.58 22.66
N VAL A 27 28.78 15.63 23.67
CA VAL A 27 27.92 14.49 24.07
C VAL A 27 26.95 14.14 22.94
N ALA A 28 26.37 15.13 22.26
CA ALA A 28 25.51 14.90 21.12
C ALA A 28 26.27 14.21 19.98
N ARG A 29 27.50 14.66 19.67
CA ARG A 29 28.36 14.05 18.66
C ARG A 29 28.75 12.60 19.01
N ILE A 30 29.13 12.33 20.27
CA ILE A 30 29.47 10.96 20.70
C ILE A 30 28.25 10.04 20.56
N LYS A 31 27.05 10.52 20.93
CA LYS A 31 25.82 9.75 20.76
C LYS A 31 25.51 9.48 19.29
N THR A 32 25.68 10.47 18.41
CA THR A 32 25.41 10.27 16.97
C THR A 32 26.42 9.33 16.33
N ASP A 33 27.69 9.38 16.69
CA ASP A 33 28.71 8.48 16.17
C ASP A 33 28.50 7.05 16.68
N LEU A 34 28.18 6.87 17.96
CA LEU A 34 27.79 5.56 18.51
C LEU A 34 26.55 4.98 17.79
N MET A 35 25.54 5.80 17.52
CA MET A 35 24.36 5.35 16.77
C MET A 35 24.71 4.93 15.34
N LYS A 36 25.64 5.62 14.66
CA LYS A 36 26.10 5.21 13.32
C LYS A 36 26.80 3.86 13.35
N GLU A 37 27.68 3.64 14.33
CA GLU A 37 28.37 2.34 14.49
C GLU A 37 27.39 1.21 14.80
N GLN A 38 26.40 1.45 15.66
CA GLN A 38 25.34 0.47 15.93
C GLN A 38 24.50 0.17 14.69
N LEU A 39 24.13 1.19 13.90
CA LEU A 39 23.41 0.99 12.63
C LEU A 39 24.24 0.19 11.61
N ALA A 40 25.55 0.45 11.52
CA ALA A 40 26.44 -0.29 10.64
C ALA A 40 26.55 -1.76 11.06
N THR A 41 26.73 -2.02 12.36
CA THR A 41 26.78 -3.37 12.92
C THR A 41 25.48 -4.12 12.69
N PHE A 42 24.34 -3.46 12.95
CA PHE A 42 23.02 -4.04 12.74
C PHE A 42 22.79 -4.35 11.26
N ARG A 43 23.19 -3.47 10.34
CA ARG A 43 23.09 -3.70 8.89
C ARG A 43 23.85 -4.96 8.47
N SER A 44 25.07 -5.15 8.98
CA SER A 44 25.88 -6.36 8.71
C SER A 44 25.21 -7.63 9.28
N GLN A 45 24.67 -7.56 10.49
CA GLN A 45 23.98 -8.71 11.09
C GLN A 45 22.69 -9.07 10.36
N LEU A 46 21.91 -8.06 9.98
CA LEU A 46 20.69 -8.22 9.20
C LEU A 46 20.99 -8.84 7.83
N GLU A 47 22.15 -8.49 7.26
CA GLU A 47 22.63 -9.04 5.99
C GLU A 47 22.96 -10.52 6.13
N ASP A 48 23.78 -10.89 7.11
CA ASP A 48 24.14 -12.28 7.36
C ASP A 48 22.90 -13.13 7.66
N PHE A 49 21.97 -12.58 8.43
CA PHE A 49 20.67 -13.20 8.70
C PHE A 49 19.92 -13.48 7.39
N ALA A 50 19.81 -12.48 6.53
CA ALA A 50 19.07 -12.62 5.30
C ALA A 50 19.76 -13.54 4.29
N ARG A 51 21.10 -13.55 4.22
CA ARG A 51 21.88 -14.51 3.43
C ARG A 51 21.59 -15.95 3.87
N LYS A 52 21.65 -16.19 5.18
CA LYS A 52 21.44 -17.51 5.77
C LYS A 52 20.01 -18.03 5.58
N HIS A 53 19.03 -17.12 5.64
CA HIS A 53 17.61 -17.45 5.61
C HIS A 53 16.91 -17.09 4.29
N LYS A 54 17.65 -16.84 3.21
CA LYS A 54 17.12 -16.40 1.90
C LYS A 54 15.96 -17.27 1.40
N ASN A 55 16.13 -18.60 1.45
CA ASN A 55 15.12 -19.55 0.99
C ASN A 55 13.87 -19.56 1.89
N ASP A 56 14.05 -19.37 3.19
CA ASP A 56 12.97 -19.31 4.17
C ASP A 56 12.14 -18.04 3.95
N ILE A 57 12.81 -16.89 3.76
CA ILE A 57 12.18 -15.60 3.44
C ILE A 57 11.37 -15.72 2.14
N ARG A 58 11.88 -16.45 1.15
CA ARG A 58 11.20 -16.60 -0.14
C ARG A 58 9.97 -17.53 -0.06
N LYS A 59 10.06 -18.63 0.68
CA LYS A 59 9.02 -19.68 0.71
C LYS A 59 7.95 -19.48 1.79
N ASN A 60 8.29 -18.83 2.91
CA ASN A 60 7.39 -18.67 4.04
C ASN A 60 6.90 -17.21 4.13
N PRO A 61 5.63 -16.93 3.81
CA PRO A 61 5.11 -15.57 3.82
C PRO A 61 5.10 -14.92 5.21
N THR A 62 4.85 -15.70 6.27
CA THR A 62 4.87 -15.19 7.64
C THR A 62 6.27 -14.71 8.00
N PHE A 63 7.28 -15.51 7.66
CA PHE A 63 8.67 -15.15 7.91
C PHE A 63 9.13 -13.98 7.03
N ARG A 64 8.68 -13.92 5.77
CA ARG A 64 8.88 -12.77 4.87
C ARG A 64 8.34 -11.48 5.47
N SER A 65 7.10 -11.50 5.97
CA SER A 65 6.47 -10.35 6.61
C SER A 65 7.25 -9.88 7.84
N GLN A 66 7.68 -10.81 8.71
CA GLN A 66 8.48 -10.50 9.89
C GLN A 66 9.84 -9.88 9.54
N PHE A 67 10.50 -10.40 8.49
CA PHE A 67 11.74 -9.85 7.97
C PHE A 67 11.54 -8.40 7.48
N HIS A 68 10.46 -8.13 6.74
CA HIS A 68 10.13 -6.77 6.31
C HIS A 68 9.83 -5.82 7.48
N GLU A 69 9.11 -6.28 8.50
CA GLU A 69 8.83 -5.49 9.69
C GLU A 69 10.12 -5.10 10.43
N MET A 70 11.06 -6.05 10.55
CA MET A 70 12.38 -5.80 11.12
C MET A 70 13.15 -4.75 10.32
N CYS A 71 13.16 -4.85 8.98
CA CYS A 71 13.81 -3.86 8.12
C CYS A 71 13.18 -2.45 8.30
N ALA A 72 11.85 -2.39 8.33
CA ALA A 72 11.11 -1.13 8.47
C ALA A 72 11.37 -0.42 9.81
N LYS A 73 11.46 -1.17 10.93
CA LYS A 73 11.77 -0.60 12.25
C LYS A 73 13.13 0.10 12.31
N VAL A 74 14.05 -0.28 11.43
CA VAL A 74 15.41 0.27 11.36
C VAL A 74 15.52 1.37 10.29
N GLY A 75 14.44 1.61 9.53
CA GLY A 75 14.43 2.57 8.42
C GLY A 75 15.13 2.04 7.17
N VAL A 76 15.26 0.72 7.03
CA VAL A 76 15.82 0.07 5.84
C VAL A 76 14.67 -0.48 5.00
N ASP A 77 14.58 -0.05 3.74
CA ASP A 77 13.68 -0.68 2.76
C ASP A 77 14.47 -1.71 1.92
N PRO A 78 14.25 -3.02 2.12
CA PRO A 78 14.95 -4.06 1.37
C PRO A 78 14.57 -4.06 -0.12
N LEU A 79 13.57 -3.28 -0.53
CA LEU A 79 13.04 -3.19 -1.90
C LEU A 79 13.33 -1.85 -2.58
N ALA A 80 14.12 -0.94 -1.99
CA ALA A 80 14.27 0.43 -2.50
C ALA A 80 15.21 0.55 -3.72
N SER A 81 16.11 -0.39 -3.99
CA SER A 81 17.07 -0.24 -5.09
C SER A 81 17.58 -1.58 -5.63
N ASN A 82 17.62 -1.70 -6.96
CA ASN A 82 18.28 -2.80 -7.69
C ASN A 82 19.81 -2.76 -7.60
N LYS A 83 20.38 -1.58 -7.36
CA LYS A 83 21.78 -1.41 -6.94
C LYS A 83 21.92 -1.37 -5.42
N GLY A 84 20.81 -1.58 -4.73
CA GLY A 84 20.74 -1.69 -3.29
C GLY A 84 21.27 -3.05 -2.92
N PHE A 85 22.14 -3.02 -1.94
CA PHE A 85 22.73 -4.19 -1.31
C PHE A 85 21.79 -5.38 -1.10
N TRP A 86 20.53 -5.11 -0.74
CA TRP A 86 19.51 -6.10 -0.45
C TRP A 86 18.91 -6.79 -1.69
N ALA A 87 18.78 -6.08 -2.81
CA ALA A 87 18.21 -6.64 -4.04
C ALA A 87 19.18 -7.63 -4.69
N GLU A 88 20.45 -7.23 -4.87
CA GLU A 88 21.50 -8.07 -5.44
C GLU A 88 21.82 -9.29 -4.56
N LEU A 89 21.79 -9.12 -3.24
CA LEU A 89 22.17 -10.18 -2.32
C LEU A 89 21.05 -11.21 -2.07
N LEU A 90 19.81 -10.75 -1.93
CA LEU A 90 18.72 -11.60 -1.47
C LEU A 90 17.78 -12.03 -2.59
N GLY A 91 17.79 -11.39 -3.76
CA GLY A 91 16.80 -11.66 -4.82
C GLY A 91 15.36 -11.40 -4.38
N ILE A 92 15.16 -10.74 -3.24
CA ILE A 92 13.84 -10.35 -2.74
C ILE A 92 13.25 -9.28 -3.65
N GLY A 93 14.08 -8.37 -4.17
CA GLY A 93 13.67 -7.42 -5.21
C GLY A 93 13.06 -8.15 -6.40
N ASP A 94 13.77 -9.12 -6.96
CA ASP A 94 13.31 -9.91 -8.13
C ASP A 94 11.95 -10.56 -7.89
N PHE A 95 11.72 -11.13 -6.70
CA PHE A 95 10.42 -11.70 -6.33
C PHE A 95 9.29 -10.66 -6.46
N TYR A 96 9.48 -9.44 -5.93
CA TYR A 96 8.46 -8.39 -5.98
C TYR A 96 8.32 -7.75 -7.36
N TYR A 97 9.39 -7.68 -8.15
CA TYR A 97 9.29 -7.23 -9.54
C TYR A 97 8.55 -8.25 -10.40
N GLU A 98 8.85 -9.54 -10.27
CA GLU A 98 8.13 -10.62 -10.93
C GLU A 98 6.65 -10.62 -10.51
N LEU A 99 6.38 -10.43 -9.22
CA LEU A 99 5.01 -10.30 -8.72
C LEU A 99 4.31 -9.07 -9.30
N GLY A 100 5.02 -7.94 -9.41
CA GLY A 100 4.52 -6.72 -10.05
C GLY A 100 4.12 -6.94 -11.51
N VAL A 101 4.96 -7.61 -12.31
CA VAL A 101 4.65 -7.96 -13.71
C VAL A 101 3.40 -8.86 -13.77
N GLN A 102 3.30 -9.86 -12.91
CA GLN A 102 2.13 -10.74 -12.89
C GLN A 102 0.85 -10.02 -12.47
N ILE A 103 0.93 -9.05 -11.56
CA ILE A 103 -0.20 -8.17 -11.20
C ILE A 103 -0.64 -7.37 -12.43
N VAL A 104 0.30 -6.76 -13.15
CA VAL A 104 0.01 -6.01 -14.39
C VAL A 104 -0.69 -6.90 -15.40
N ASP A 105 -0.18 -8.12 -15.65
CA ASP A 105 -0.80 -9.07 -16.57
C ASP A 105 -2.25 -9.40 -16.19
N ILE A 106 -2.51 -9.68 -14.90
CA ILE A 106 -3.86 -10.02 -14.42
C ILE A 106 -4.79 -8.82 -14.58
N CYS A 107 -4.33 -7.62 -14.23
CA CYS A 107 -5.12 -6.40 -14.41
C CYS A 107 -5.43 -6.14 -15.88
N LEU A 108 -4.48 -6.36 -16.80
CA LEU A 108 -4.72 -6.25 -18.24
C LEU A 108 -5.71 -7.31 -18.74
N ALA A 109 -5.58 -8.56 -18.29
CA ALA A 109 -6.45 -9.67 -18.70
C ALA A 109 -7.89 -9.53 -18.19
N THR A 110 -8.08 -8.94 -17.00
CA THR A 110 -9.40 -8.76 -16.38
C THR A 110 -10.05 -7.42 -16.70
N ARG A 111 -9.33 -6.49 -17.34
CA ARG A 111 -9.79 -5.12 -17.62
C ARG A 111 -11.11 -5.04 -18.36
N SER A 112 -11.34 -5.90 -19.36
CA SER A 112 -12.58 -5.91 -20.13
C SER A 112 -13.79 -6.35 -19.29
N LEU A 113 -13.56 -7.04 -18.18
CA LEU A 113 -14.60 -7.57 -17.30
C LEU A 113 -14.89 -6.64 -16.13
N ASN A 114 -13.89 -5.91 -15.62
CA ASN A 114 -14.01 -5.14 -14.38
C ASN A 114 -13.66 -3.65 -14.51
N GLY A 115 -13.41 -3.18 -15.74
CA GLY A 115 -13.06 -1.80 -16.04
C GLY A 115 -11.72 -1.34 -15.45
N GLY A 116 -10.90 -2.25 -14.94
CA GLY A 116 -9.61 -1.94 -14.32
C GLY A 116 -9.66 -1.70 -12.80
N LEU A 117 -10.78 -2.02 -12.14
CA LEU A 117 -10.86 -2.16 -10.68
C LEU A 117 -11.00 -3.64 -10.30
N ILE A 118 -10.12 -4.14 -9.44
CA ILE A 118 -10.18 -5.54 -8.96
C ILE A 118 -10.07 -5.59 -7.44
N ASN A 119 -10.78 -6.52 -6.80
CA ASN A 119 -10.62 -6.72 -5.36
C ASN A 119 -9.23 -7.26 -5.01
N LEU A 120 -8.59 -6.75 -3.95
CA LEU A 120 -7.24 -7.20 -3.57
C LEU A 120 -7.18 -8.71 -3.25
N GLN A 121 -8.19 -9.25 -2.57
CA GLN A 121 -8.27 -10.67 -2.25
C GLN A 121 -8.45 -11.52 -3.51
N GLU A 122 -9.25 -11.03 -4.48
CA GLU A 122 -9.41 -11.68 -5.78
C GLU A 122 -8.11 -11.66 -6.59
N LEU A 123 -7.43 -10.52 -6.65
CA LEU A 123 -6.11 -10.41 -7.27
C LEU A 123 -5.12 -11.39 -6.64
N CYS A 124 -5.09 -11.47 -5.30
CA CYS A 124 -4.25 -12.42 -4.58
C CYS A 124 -4.59 -13.86 -4.93
N ASN A 125 -5.88 -14.20 -5.07
CA ASN A 125 -6.31 -15.54 -5.46
C ASN A 125 -5.88 -15.87 -6.90
N LEU A 126 -6.05 -14.95 -7.85
CA LEU A 126 -5.62 -15.11 -9.24
C LEU A 126 -4.10 -15.28 -9.35
N LEU A 127 -3.33 -14.52 -8.57
CA LEU A 127 -1.87 -14.67 -8.48
C LEU A 127 -1.47 -16.04 -7.95
N CYS A 128 -2.09 -16.48 -6.85
CA CYS A 128 -1.86 -17.82 -6.29
C CYS A 128 -2.22 -18.92 -7.31
N GLN A 129 -3.27 -18.75 -8.10
CA GLN A 129 -3.63 -19.68 -9.17
C GLN A 129 -2.58 -19.71 -10.29
N LYS A 130 -2.14 -18.54 -10.77
CA LYS A 130 -1.07 -18.42 -11.79
C LYS A 130 0.25 -19.02 -11.30
N ARG A 131 0.51 -18.95 -10.00
CA ARG A 131 1.69 -19.50 -9.33
C ARG A 131 1.53 -20.92 -8.79
N LYS A 132 0.47 -21.67 -9.09
CA LYS A 132 0.28 -23.05 -8.58
C LYS A 132 1.49 -23.98 -8.80
N ALA A 133 2.27 -23.76 -9.86
CA ALA A 133 3.50 -24.50 -10.13
C ALA A 133 4.71 -24.02 -9.29
N ALA A 134 4.71 -22.75 -8.86
CA ALA A 134 5.72 -22.17 -7.99
C ALA A 134 5.36 -22.47 -6.52
N ARG A 135 6.29 -23.07 -5.77
CA ARG A 135 6.10 -23.43 -4.34
C ARG A 135 6.09 -22.21 -3.39
N GLU A 136 5.92 -21.00 -3.92
CA GLU A 136 6.02 -19.74 -3.19
C GLU A 136 4.63 -19.16 -3.02
N SER A 137 4.10 -19.24 -1.80
CA SER A 137 2.83 -18.63 -1.47
C SER A 137 2.94 -17.10 -1.46
N VAL A 138 1.88 -16.46 -1.92
CA VAL A 138 1.74 -15.00 -2.01
C VAL A 138 0.62 -14.58 -1.05
N THR A 139 0.82 -13.48 -0.35
CA THR A 139 -0.18 -12.88 0.56
C THR A 139 -0.65 -11.52 0.04
N GLU A 140 -1.70 -10.98 0.65
CA GLU A 140 -2.14 -9.62 0.35
C GLU A 140 -1.04 -8.58 0.64
N ASP A 141 -0.26 -8.75 1.73
CA ASP A 141 0.87 -7.86 2.05
C ASP A 141 1.90 -7.84 0.92
N ASP A 142 2.15 -9.01 0.31
CA ASP A 142 3.06 -9.09 -0.83
C ASP A 142 2.53 -8.34 -2.06
N CYS A 143 1.23 -8.44 -2.31
CA CYS A 143 0.56 -7.71 -3.38
C CYS A 143 0.65 -6.19 -3.15
N LEU A 144 0.37 -5.73 -1.92
CA LEU A 144 0.48 -4.32 -1.54
C LEU A 144 1.90 -3.79 -1.75
N ARG A 145 2.92 -4.55 -1.33
CA ARG A 145 4.33 -4.20 -1.54
C ARG A 145 4.67 -4.14 -3.03
N ALA A 146 4.30 -5.14 -3.82
CA ALA A 146 4.53 -5.12 -5.26
C ALA A 146 3.86 -3.91 -5.94
N ILE A 147 2.59 -3.63 -5.63
CA ILE A 147 1.86 -2.48 -6.18
C ILE A 147 2.53 -1.15 -5.76
N SER A 148 3.00 -1.04 -4.51
CA SER A 148 3.73 0.15 -4.07
C SER A 148 4.97 0.43 -4.92
N LYS A 149 5.61 -0.60 -5.46
CA LYS A 149 6.78 -0.49 -6.34
C LYS A 149 6.39 -0.15 -7.77
N LEU A 150 5.19 -0.53 -8.23
CA LEU A 150 4.67 -0.13 -9.54
C LEU A 150 4.40 1.38 -9.64
N LYS A 151 4.25 2.10 -8.50
CA LYS A 151 4.04 3.56 -8.49
C LYS A 151 5.17 4.35 -9.17
N VAL A 152 6.38 3.80 -9.26
CA VAL A 152 7.50 4.46 -9.98
C VAL A 152 7.25 4.55 -11.49
N LEU A 153 6.33 3.75 -12.04
CA LEU A 153 5.94 3.77 -13.44
C LEU A 153 4.86 4.82 -13.74
N GLY A 154 4.35 5.52 -12.71
CA GLY A 154 3.29 6.52 -12.82
C GLY A 154 2.08 6.20 -11.94
N SER A 155 0.98 6.91 -12.16
CA SER A 155 -0.27 6.82 -11.38
C SER A 155 -1.22 5.69 -11.81
N GLY A 156 -0.76 4.77 -12.69
CA GLY A 156 -1.61 3.72 -13.26
C GLY A 156 -2.03 2.64 -12.27
N PHE A 157 -1.22 2.35 -11.25
CA PHE A 157 -1.50 1.31 -10.25
C PHE A 157 -1.62 1.91 -8.85
N GLU A 158 -2.79 1.80 -8.25
CA GLU A 158 -3.07 2.29 -6.91
C GLU A 158 -3.99 1.34 -6.14
N VAL A 159 -3.81 1.30 -4.81
CA VAL A 159 -4.72 0.61 -3.91
C VAL A 159 -5.63 1.66 -3.29
N ILE A 160 -6.93 1.53 -3.51
CA ILE A 160 -7.97 2.38 -2.92
C ILE A 160 -8.77 1.57 -1.89
N SER A 161 -9.25 2.25 -0.87
CA SER A 161 -10.13 1.64 0.15
C SER A 161 -11.56 2.07 -0.12
N VAL A 162 -12.45 1.09 -0.32
CA VAL A 162 -13.89 1.30 -0.43
C VAL A 162 -14.52 0.53 0.73
N GLY A 163 -15.14 1.23 1.68
CA GLY A 163 -15.67 0.60 2.88
C GLY A 163 -14.62 -0.20 3.63
N LYS A 164 -14.86 -1.52 3.78
CA LYS A 164 -13.94 -2.46 4.43
C LYS A 164 -13.00 -3.20 3.47
N LYS A 165 -13.20 -3.07 2.17
CA LYS A 165 -12.43 -3.80 1.14
C LYS A 165 -11.37 -2.89 0.51
N LYS A 166 -10.25 -3.50 0.13
CA LYS A 166 -9.21 -2.85 -0.69
C LYS A 166 -9.42 -3.25 -2.14
N LEU A 167 -9.43 -2.26 -3.02
CA LEU A 167 -9.49 -2.46 -4.47
C LEU A 167 -8.18 -1.98 -5.09
N VAL A 168 -7.74 -2.66 -6.14
CA VAL A 168 -6.58 -2.27 -6.94
C VAL A 168 -7.10 -1.63 -8.22
N ARG A 169 -6.76 -0.38 -8.42
CA ARG A 169 -7.01 0.39 -9.63
C ARG A 169 -5.80 0.27 -10.55
N SER A 170 -6.04 -0.13 -11.79
CA SER A 170 -5.03 -0.36 -12.83
C SER A 170 -5.14 0.59 -14.03
N VAL A 171 -6.17 1.44 -14.03
CA VAL A 171 -6.43 2.46 -15.04
C VAL A 171 -6.61 3.83 -14.38
N PRO A 172 -6.23 4.93 -15.04
CA PRO A 172 -6.47 6.28 -14.52
C PRO A 172 -7.95 6.64 -14.62
N THR A 173 -8.76 6.18 -13.66
CA THR A 173 -10.17 6.56 -13.53
C THR A 173 -10.35 7.43 -12.29
N GLU A 174 -11.07 8.55 -12.45
CA GLU A 174 -11.39 9.48 -11.37
C GLU A 174 -12.61 9.02 -10.59
N LEU A 175 -12.37 8.44 -9.41
CA LEU A 175 -13.43 8.08 -8.47
C LEU A 175 -13.60 9.20 -7.44
N ASN A 176 -14.71 9.91 -7.55
CA ASN A 176 -15.09 10.92 -6.56
C ASN A 176 -15.76 10.25 -5.33
N LYS A 177 -16.23 11.08 -4.38
CA LYS A 177 -16.90 10.59 -3.18
C LYS A 177 -18.17 9.79 -3.50
N ASP A 178 -18.93 10.23 -4.50
CA ASP A 178 -20.20 9.63 -4.88
C ASP A 178 -20.01 8.21 -5.43
N HIS A 179 -19.02 8.05 -6.30
CA HIS A 179 -18.64 6.74 -6.84
C HIS A 179 -18.22 5.78 -5.73
N ASN A 180 -17.46 6.26 -4.73
CA ASN A 180 -17.05 5.45 -3.59
C ASN A 180 -18.24 5.03 -2.70
N GLU A 181 -19.22 5.91 -2.47
CA GLU A 181 -20.44 5.57 -1.71
C GLU A 181 -21.30 4.51 -2.44
N ILE A 182 -21.40 4.60 -3.77
CA ILE A 182 -22.08 3.58 -4.60
C ILE A 182 -21.35 2.24 -4.51
N LEU A 183 -20.03 2.24 -4.71
CA LEU A 183 -19.23 1.02 -4.65
C LEU A 183 -19.25 0.37 -3.26
N ASP A 184 -19.29 1.17 -2.18
CA ASP A 184 -19.45 0.67 -0.81
C ASP A 184 -20.82 0.01 -0.63
N MET A 185 -21.89 0.65 -1.10
CA MET A 185 -23.24 0.08 -1.07
C MET A 185 -23.33 -1.25 -1.83
N ALA A 186 -22.67 -1.34 -2.99
CA ALA A 186 -22.66 -2.52 -3.83
C ALA A 186 -21.98 -3.73 -3.18
N GLN A 187 -21.13 -3.56 -2.17
CA GLN A 187 -20.40 -4.67 -1.54
C GLN A 187 -21.31 -5.73 -0.90
N GLY A 188 -22.55 -5.38 -0.55
CA GLY A 188 -23.49 -6.29 0.09
C GLY A 188 -24.07 -7.35 -0.87
N GLN A 189 -24.32 -7.00 -2.13
CA GLN A 189 -25.05 -7.86 -3.07
C GLN A 189 -24.49 -7.87 -4.51
N GLY A 190 -23.46 -7.07 -4.79
CA GLY A 190 -22.80 -6.97 -6.09
C GLY A 190 -23.40 -5.95 -7.05
N TYR A 191 -24.60 -5.44 -6.76
CA TYR A 191 -25.30 -4.45 -7.59
C TYR A 191 -26.02 -3.40 -6.75
N VAL A 192 -26.40 -2.29 -7.38
CA VAL A 192 -27.32 -1.30 -6.82
C VAL A 192 -28.41 -0.93 -7.81
N THR A 193 -29.49 -0.35 -7.30
CA THR A 193 -30.54 0.29 -8.10
C THR A 193 -30.62 1.78 -7.80
N VAL A 194 -31.11 2.59 -8.74
CA VAL A 194 -31.29 4.05 -8.55
C VAL A 194 -32.15 4.34 -7.31
N GLU A 195 -33.21 3.56 -7.08
CA GLU A 195 -34.09 3.74 -5.92
C GLU A 195 -33.41 3.41 -4.59
N GLU A 196 -32.50 2.43 -4.57
CA GLU A 196 -31.70 2.13 -3.36
C GLU A 196 -30.71 3.25 -3.06
N VAL A 197 -30.03 3.77 -4.08
CA VAL A 197 -29.08 4.89 -3.95
C VAL A 197 -29.81 6.12 -3.40
N LYS A 198 -30.94 6.51 -4.00
CA LYS A 198 -31.79 7.62 -3.54
C LYS A 198 -32.21 7.44 -2.08
N ARG A 199 -32.70 6.24 -1.72
CA ARG A 199 -33.23 5.99 -0.38
C ARG A 199 -32.14 5.91 0.69
N ARG A 200 -31.02 5.23 0.43
CA ARG A 200 -29.97 5.00 1.44
C ARG A 200 -29.04 6.19 1.61
N LEU A 201 -28.75 6.91 0.53
CA LEU A 201 -27.86 8.08 0.56
C LEU A 201 -28.61 9.42 0.58
N SER A 202 -29.95 9.40 0.52
CA SER A 202 -30.79 10.59 0.46
C SER A 202 -30.45 11.51 -0.72
N TRP A 203 -30.12 10.92 -1.87
CA TRP A 203 -29.75 11.64 -3.08
C TRP A 203 -30.95 11.95 -3.98
N SER A 204 -30.82 13.00 -4.80
CA SER A 204 -31.76 13.28 -5.89
C SER A 204 -31.62 12.25 -7.01
N SER A 205 -32.70 12.04 -7.77
CA SER A 205 -32.68 11.09 -8.90
C SER A 205 -31.61 11.45 -9.94
N GLY A 206 -31.46 12.74 -10.28
CA GLY A 206 -30.45 13.21 -11.24
C GLY A 206 -29.04 12.84 -10.80
N ARG A 207 -28.66 13.19 -9.56
CA ARG A 207 -27.33 12.87 -9.01
C ARG A 207 -27.04 11.36 -8.99
N ALA A 208 -28.02 10.56 -8.59
CA ALA A 208 -27.87 9.10 -8.56
C ALA A 208 -27.69 8.51 -9.96
N ILE A 209 -28.45 8.99 -10.94
CA ILE A 209 -28.35 8.55 -12.34
C ILE A 209 -27.00 8.99 -12.92
N ASP A 210 -26.63 10.26 -12.79
CA ASP A 210 -25.38 10.81 -13.34
C ASP A 210 -24.16 10.04 -12.81
N ALA A 211 -24.12 9.74 -11.50
CA ALA A 211 -23.04 8.97 -10.90
C ALA A 211 -23.01 7.51 -11.38
N LEU A 212 -24.16 6.87 -11.60
CA LEU A 212 -24.24 5.51 -12.11
C LEU A 212 -23.89 5.41 -13.60
N GLU A 213 -24.34 6.37 -14.42
CA GLU A 213 -23.99 6.48 -15.83
C GLU A 213 -22.49 6.75 -16.00
N THR A 214 -21.89 7.62 -15.17
CA THR A 214 -20.43 7.82 -15.18
C THR A 214 -19.69 6.51 -14.89
N LEU A 215 -20.15 5.71 -13.92
CA LEU A 215 -19.55 4.40 -13.62
C LEU A 215 -19.72 3.38 -14.77
N LEU A 216 -20.79 3.50 -15.55
CA LEU A 216 -21.00 2.69 -16.76
C LEU A 216 -20.08 3.12 -17.90
N GLU A 217 -19.96 4.42 -18.15
CA GLU A 217 -19.09 4.98 -19.19
C GLU A 217 -17.62 4.63 -18.94
N GLU A 218 -17.19 4.62 -17.68
CA GLU A 218 -15.86 4.15 -17.25
C GLU A 218 -15.69 2.62 -17.30
N GLY A 219 -16.76 1.87 -17.62
CA GLY A 219 -16.73 0.41 -17.71
C GLY A 219 -16.62 -0.30 -16.34
N LEU A 220 -16.87 0.40 -15.25
CA LEU A 220 -16.81 -0.14 -13.87
C LEU A 220 -18.13 -0.81 -13.44
N ALA A 221 -19.21 -0.51 -14.16
CA ALA A 221 -20.53 -1.08 -13.95
C ALA A 221 -21.04 -1.78 -15.21
N MET A 222 -22.01 -2.69 -15.04
CA MET A 222 -22.77 -3.33 -16.10
C MET A 222 -24.26 -3.20 -15.82
N ILE A 223 -25.07 -3.03 -16.87
CA ILE A 223 -26.53 -2.96 -16.74
C ILE A 223 -27.13 -4.37 -16.81
N ASP A 224 -28.09 -4.64 -15.94
CA ASP A 224 -29.01 -5.77 -16.02
C ASP A 224 -30.46 -5.27 -15.96
N ASP A 225 -31.15 -5.36 -17.11
CA ASP A 225 -32.58 -5.07 -17.26
C ASP A 225 -33.44 -6.36 -17.30
N GLY A 226 -32.83 -7.54 -17.18
CA GLY A 226 -33.48 -8.85 -17.38
C GLY A 226 -34.12 -9.44 -16.13
N HIS A 227 -34.03 -8.77 -14.98
CA HIS A 227 -34.53 -9.32 -13.73
C HIS A 227 -36.07 -9.32 -13.63
N LYS A 228 -36.61 -10.32 -12.93
CA LYS A 228 -38.06 -10.63 -12.85
C LYS A 228 -38.95 -9.50 -12.30
N ASP A 229 -38.38 -8.56 -11.56
CA ASP A 229 -39.10 -7.42 -10.99
C ASP A 229 -39.14 -6.19 -11.92
N GLY A 230 -38.55 -6.29 -13.11
CA GLY A 230 -38.50 -5.21 -14.11
C GLY A 230 -37.63 -4.02 -13.70
N LYS A 231 -36.82 -4.15 -12.63
CA LYS A 231 -35.95 -3.07 -12.16
C LYS A 231 -34.55 -3.19 -12.74
N ARG A 232 -34.08 -2.10 -13.36
CA ARG A 232 -32.70 -1.94 -13.80
C ARG A 232 -31.73 -2.04 -12.62
N ARG A 233 -30.73 -2.92 -12.75
CA ARG A 233 -29.63 -3.10 -11.80
C ARG A 233 -28.32 -2.68 -12.44
N TYR A 234 -27.46 -2.06 -11.63
CA TYR A 234 -26.09 -1.71 -11.99
C TYR A 234 -25.17 -2.64 -11.22
N TRP A 235 -24.57 -3.60 -11.91
CA TRP A 235 -23.68 -4.62 -11.36
C TRP A 235 -22.23 -4.14 -11.37
N PHE A 236 -21.50 -4.42 -10.30
CA PHE A 236 -20.11 -4.03 -10.12
C PHE A 236 -19.22 -5.27 -9.97
N PRO A 237 -18.49 -5.64 -11.02
CA PRO A 237 -17.57 -6.78 -11.00
C PRO A 237 -16.53 -6.69 -9.89
N CYS A 238 -15.99 -5.49 -9.63
CA CYS A 238 -14.93 -5.28 -8.66
C CYS A 238 -15.31 -5.57 -7.19
N VAL A 239 -16.60 -5.66 -6.86
CA VAL A 239 -17.10 -5.99 -5.52
C VAL A 239 -17.80 -7.34 -5.45
N SER A 240 -18.17 -7.89 -6.61
CA SER A 240 -18.80 -9.20 -6.76
C SER A 240 -17.72 -10.25 -6.89
N PHE A 241 -17.72 -11.28 -6.04
CA PHE A 241 -16.82 -12.40 -6.27
C PHE A 241 -17.25 -13.11 -7.54
N VAL A 242 -16.42 -13.08 -8.58
CA VAL A 242 -16.59 -13.99 -9.70
C VAL A 242 -16.26 -15.38 -9.17
N THR A 243 -17.29 -16.12 -8.74
CA THR A 243 -17.16 -17.55 -8.49
C THR A 243 -16.96 -18.20 -9.86
N THR A 244 -15.73 -18.26 -10.35
CA THR A 244 -15.39 -19.11 -11.50
C THR A 244 -15.66 -20.55 -11.07
N SER A 245 -16.81 -21.07 -11.51
CA SER A 245 -17.15 -22.49 -11.42
C SER A 245 -16.38 -23.27 -12.47
#